data_AF-K1U5G2-F1
#
_entry.id   AF-K1U5G2-F1
#
_cell.length_a   1.000
_cell.length_b   1.000
_cell.length_c   1.000
_cell.angle_alpha   90.00
_cell.angle_beta   90.00
_cell.angle_gamma   90.00
#
_symmetry.space_group_name_H-M   'P 1'
#
loop_
_entity.id
_entity.type
_entity.pdbx_description
1 polymer ?
#
loop_
_entity_poly.entity_id
_entity_poly.type
_entity_poly.pdbx_seq_one_letter_code
_entity_poly.pdbx_strand_id
1 'polypeptide(L)'
;MTEQLITEIQRKMLPYLNNEQLMHLRDAMAETLEGATITYDSGSIPAEETDAVEAFITAKRIEGCSEKTLSYYRKTIESLIAGVGKAVQQVTTDDLRRYLTNYQVQRRSSKVTIDNIRRICPVSSLGLKMRISL
;
A
#
# COMPACT_ATOMS: atom_id res chain seq x y z
N MET A 1 -9.15 26.47 11.37
CA MET A 1 -8.20 25.32 11.43
C MET A 1 -8.60 24.24 10.43
N THR A 2 -9.86 23.84 10.41
CA THR A 2 -10.47 22.95 9.39
C THR A 2 -10.29 23.48 7.95
N GLU A 3 -10.55 24.77 7.71
CA GLU A 3 -10.33 25.41 6.39
C GLU A 3 -8.90 25.32 5.86
N GLN A 4 -7.90 25.44 6.75
CA GLN A 4 -6.49 25.31 6.36
C GLN A 4 -6.15 23.87 5.96
N LEU A 5 -6.75 22.89 6.65
CA LEU A 5 -6.59 21.47 6.33
C LEU A 5 -7.24 21.13 4.97
N ILE A 6 -8.46 21.63 4.72
CA ILE A 6 -9.17 21.46 3.45
C ILE A 6 -8.33 22.03 2.31
N THR A 7 -7.76 23.23 2.48
CA THR A 7 -6.91 23.88 1.48
C THR A 7 -5.64 23.06 1.19
N GLU A 8 -4.97 22.54 2.22
CA GLU A 8 -3.76 21.71 2.03
C GLU A 8 -4.08 20.37 1.34
N ILE A 9 -5.21 19.74 1.67
CA ILE A 9 -5.66 18.50 1.02
C ILE A 9 -6.00 18.77 -0.45
N GLN A 10 -6.72 19.85 -0.75
CA GLN A 10 -6.98 20.25 -2.15
C GLN A 10 -5.68 20.49 -2.92
N ARG A 11 -4.70 21.18 -2.32
CA ARG A 11 -3.39 21.43 -2.94
C ARG A 11 -2.65 20.14 -3.28
N LYS A 12 -2.67 19.14 -2.40
CA LYS A 12 -2.08 17.82 -2.64
C LYS A 12 -2.82 17.02 -3.72
N MET A 13 -4.11 17.28 -3.91
CA MET A 13 -4.96 16.57 -4.87
C MET A 13 -5.00 17.19 -6.28
N LEU A 14 -4.43 18.39 -6.47
CA LEU A 14 -4.31 19.06 -7.77
C LEU A 14 -3.78 18.18 -8.92
N PRO A 15 -2.78 17.28 -8.71
CA PRO A 15 -2.28 16.43 -9.79
C PRO A 15 -3.24 15.30 -10.21
N TYR A 16 -4.25 14.99 -9.39
CA TYR A 16 -5.08 13.79 -9.50
C TYR A 16 -6.53 14.10 -9.88
N LEU A 17 -6.99 15.33 -9.63
CA LEU A 17 -8.37 15.75 -9.78
C LEU A 17 -8.49 16.97 -10.68
N ASN A 18 -9.57 17.04 -11.45
CA ASN A 18 -9.92 18.25 -12.19
C ASN A 18 -10.67 19.27 -11.28
N ASN A 19 -10.92 20.48 -11.79
CA ASN A 19 -11.52 21.55 -11.00
C ASN A 19 -12.92 21.21 -10.45
N GLU A 20 -13.73 20.48 -11.21
CA GLU A 20 -15.08 20.05 -10.79
C GLU A 20 -14.99 19.04 -9.65
N GLN A 21 -14.11 18.05 -9.77
CA GLN A 21 -13.85 17.05 -8.73
C GLN A 21 -13.25 17.67 -7.45
N LEU A 22 -12.42 18.70 -7.59
CA LEU A 22 -11.87 19.45 -6.45
C LEU A 22 -12.93 20.26 -5.71
N MET A 23 -13.94 20.76 -6.41
CA MET A 23 -15.10 21.42 -5.78
C MET A 23 -15.93 20.41 -5.00
N HIS A 24 -16.26 19.27 -5.60
CA HIS A 24 -16.99 18.21 -4.89
C HIS A 24 -16.23 17.68 -3.67
N LEU A 25 -14.90 17.51 -3.78
CA LEU A 25 -14.06 17.12 -2.66
C LEU A 25 -14.15 18.14 -1.52
N ARG A 26 -14.12 19.43 -1.86
CA ARG A 26 -14.23 20.51 -0.88
C ARG A 26 -15.54 20.47 -0.14
N ASP A 27 -16.65 20.36 -0.87
CA ASP A 27 -17.99 20.42 -0.28
C ASP A 27 -18.22 19.23 0.66
N ALA A 28 -17.82 18.02 0.24
CA ALA A 28 -17.87 16.83 1.09
C ALA A 28 -16.99 16.97 2.34
N MET A 29 -15.80 17.56 2.21
CA MET A 29 -14.92 17.80 3.36
C MET A 29 -15.45 18.88 4.29
N ALA A 30 -16.06 19.93 3.76
CA ALA A 30 -16.66 21.00 4.56
C ALA A 30 -17.83 20.46 5.39
N GLU A 31 -18.70 19.65 4.78
CA GLU A 31 -19.84 19.02 5.46
C GLU A 31 -19.39 18.01 6.54
N THR A 32 -18.39 17.18 6.23
CA THR A 32 -17.91 16.15 7.18
C THR A 32 -17.06 16.70 8.31
N LEU A 33 -16.37 17.82 8.10
CA LEU A 33 -15.55 18.47 9.12
C LEU A 33 -16.33 19.54 9.90
N GLU A 34 -17.60 19.80 9.53
CA GLU A 34 -18.48 20.66 10.29
C GLU A 34 -18.78 20.03 11.66
N GLY A 35 -18.27 20.66 12.73
CA GLY A 35 -18.39 20.16 14.10
C GLY A 35 -17.31 19.18 14.55
N ALA A 36 -16.31 18.87 13.70
CA ALA A 36 -15.19 18.00 14.07
C ALA A 36 -14.08 18.77 14.81
N THR A 37 -13.69 18.29 16.00
CA THR A 37 -12.51 18.79 16.71
C THR A 37 -11.28 18.00 16.26
N ILE A 38 -10.40 18.64 15.48
CA ILE A 38 -9.18 18.02 14.96
C ILE A 38 -8.04 18.26 15.95
N THR A 39 -7.61 17.21 16.65
CA THR A 39 -6.38 17.22 17.46
C THR A 39 -5.24 16.59 16.68
N TYR A 40 -4.14 17.34 16.55
CA TYR A 40 -2.88 16.80 16.04
C TYR A 40 -2.19 16.09 17.19
N ASP A 41 -2.23 14.75 17.17
CA ASP A 41 -1.27 14.01 17.98
C ASP A 41 0.11 14.18 17.31
N SER A 42 1.07 14.72 18.04
CA SER A 42 2.45 14.88 17.58
C SER A 42 3.19 13.54 17.42
N GLY A 43 2.49 12.42 17.59
CA GLY A 43 2.93 11.12 17.11
C GLY A 43 3.16 11.17 15.61
N SER A 44 4.43 11.31 15.23
CA SER A 44 4.99 10.91 13.93
C SER A 44 4.13 9.83 13.29
N ILE A 45 3.62 10.01 12.07
CA ILE A 45 2.89 8.96 11.32
C ILE A 45 3.61 7.61 11.51
N PRO A 46 3.11 6.69 12.36
CA PRO A 46 3.82 5.46 12.61
C PRO A 46 3.01 4.31 12.02
N ALA A 47 3.69 3.49 11.23
CA ALA A 47 3.49 2.05 11.24
C ALA A 47 2.27 1.41 10.53
N GLU A 48 1.50 2.10 9.67
CA GLU A 48 0.49 1.39 8.83
C GLU A 48 1.15 0.37 7.87
N GLU A 49 2.37 0.63 7.42
CA GLU A 49 3.08 -0.22 6.47
C GLU A 49 3.63 -1.50 7.12
N THR A 50 4.14 -1.39 8.35
CA THR A 50 4.52 -2.54 9.18
C THR A 50 3.31 -3.40 9.52
N ASP A 51 2.13 -2.81 9.72
CA ASP A 51 0.94 -3.54 10.13
C ASP A 51 0.46 -4.51 9.02
N ALA A 52 0.44 -4.07 7.76
CA ALA A 52 0.03 -4.93 6.65
C ALA A 52 0.98 -6.12 6.40
N VAL A 53 2.30 -5.90 6.51
CA VAL A 53 3.30 -6.96 6.36
C VAL A 53 3.26 -7.91 7.55
N GLU A 54 3.16 -7.40 8.78
CA GLU A 54 3.06 -8.23 9.98
C GLU A 54 1.75 -9.03 10.03
N ALA A 55 0.62 -8.46 9.58
CA ALA A 55 -0.64 -9.19 9.44
C ALA A 55 -0.51 -10.35 8.45
N PHE A 56 0.16 -10.14 7.31
CA PHE A 56 0.44 -11.21 6.34
C PHE A 56 1.33 -12.31 6.93
N ILE A 57 2.43 -11.93 7.61
CA ILE A 57 3.34 -12.89 8.24
C ILE A 57 2.64 -13.67 9.36
N THR A 58 1.81 -13.02 10.16
CA THR A 58 1.03 -13.66 11.22
C THR A 58 0.03 -14.66 10.65
N ALA A 59 -0.68 -14.31 9.57
CA ALA A 59 -1.55 -15.25 8.87
C ALA A 59 -0.77 -16.48 8.35
N LYS A 60 0.41 -16.27 7.75
CA LYS A 60 1.29 -17.36 7.29
C LYS A 60 1.85 -18.22 8.41
N ARG A 61 2.06 -17.64 9.60
CA ARG A 61 2.44 -18.39 10.80
C ARG A 61 1.29 -19.30 11.26
N ILE A 62 0.05 -18.82 11.26
CA ILE A 62 -1.14 -19.62 11.60
C ILE A 62 -1.36 -20.76 10.59
N GLU A 63 -1.05 -20.54 9.30
CA GLU A 63 -1.05 -21.60 8.27
C GLU A 63 0.04 -22.68 8.48
N GLY A 64 0.93 -22.52 9.46
CA GLY A 64 1.97 -23.51 9.77
C GLY A 64 3.26 -23.35 8.94
N CYS A 65 3.52 -22.18 8.36
CA CYS A 65 4.78 -21.93 7.67
C CYS A 65 5.95 -21.90 8.66
N SER A 66 7.11 -22.46 8.25
CA SER A 66 8.33 -22.40 9.06
C SER A 66 8.83 -20.96 9.25
N GLU A 67 9.49 -20.68 10.37
CA GLU A 67 10.11 -19.36 10.63
C GLU A 67 11.13 -18.96 9.54
N LYS A 68 11.82 -19.95 8.94
CA LYS A 68 12.71 -19.71 7.79
C LYS A 68 11.94 -19.17 6.59
N THR A 69 10.75 -19.71 6.32
CA THR A 69 9.85 -19.26 5.25
C THR A 69 9.30 -17.87 5.54
N LEU A 70 8.88 -17.61 6.78
CA LEU A 70 8.37 -16.29 7.20
C LEU A 70 9.44 -15.20 7.07
N SER A 71 10.68 -15.48 7.49
CA SER A 71 11.81 -14.57 7.34
C SER A 71 12.11 -14.27 5.87
N TYR A 72 12.05 -15.30 5.01
CA TYR A 72 12.21 -15.12 3.56
C TYR A 72 11.09 -14.25 2.97
N TYR A 73 9.83 -14.46 3.36
CA TYR A 73 8.71 -13.65 2.91
C TYR A 73 8.86 -12.19 3.32
N ARG A 74 9.20 -11.93 4.58
CA ARG A 74 9.42 -10.56 5.08
C ARG A 74 10.48 -9.83 4.26
N LYS A 75 11.67 -10.43 4.09
CA LYS A 75 12.76 -9.84 3.29
C LYS A 75 12.38 -9.60 1.82
N THR A 76 11.58 -10.49 1.26
CA THR A 76 11.12 -10.39 -0.13
C THR A 76 10.16 -9.22 -0.31
N ILE A 77 9.22 -9.05 0.63
CA ILE A 77 8.24 -7.95 0.63
C ILE A 77 8.95 -6.61 0.90
N GLU A 78 9.87 -6.55 1.86
CA GLU A 78 10.68 -5.35 2.12
C GLU A 78 11.49 -4.91 0.88
N SER A 79 12.09 -5.87 0.17
CA SER A 79 12.84 -5.57 -1.07
C SER A 79 11.92 -5.05 -2.19
N LEU A 80 10.69 -5.56 -2.28
CA LEU A 80 9.69 -5.07 -3.23
C LEU A 80 9.33 -3.62 -2.92
N ILE A 81 8.98 -3.31 -1.67
CA ILE A 81 8.59 -1.96 -1.24
C ILE A 81 9.72 -0.98 -1.56
N ALA A 82 10.95 -1.32 -1.17
CA ALA A 82 12.12 -0.49 -1.43
C ALA A 82 12.39 -0.29 -2.93
N GLY A 83 12.14 -1.31 -3.76
CA GLY A 83 12.33 -1.22 -5.21
C GLY A 83 11.22 -0.50 -5.97
N VAL A 84 9.99 -0.52 -5.46
CA VAL A 84 8.84 0.18 -6.07
C VAL A 84 8.74 1.63 -5.57
N GLY A 85 9.18 1.91 -4.34
CA GLY A 85 9.11 3.24 -3.72
C GLY A 85 7.69 3.68 -3.39
N LYS A 86 6.76 2.74 -3.21
CA LYS A 86 5.35 2.97 -2.86
C LYS A 86 4.98 2.07 -1.68
N ALA A 87 3.98 2.50 -0.90
CA ALA A 87 3.45 1.69 0.17
C ALA A 87 2.89 0.37 -0.36
N VAL A 88 3.00 -0.75 0.40
CA VAL A 88 2.48 -2.08 -0.01
C VAL A 88 1.05 -2.02 -0.54
N GLN A 89 0.20 -1.25 0.13
CA GLN A 89 -1.22 -1.09 -0.20
C GLN A 89 -1.46 -0.30 -1.50
N GLN A 90 -0.47 0.49 -1.92
CA GLN A 90 -0.49 1.32 -3.14
C GLN A 90 0.24 0.65 -4.32
N VAL A 91 0.90 -0.50 -4.08
CA VAL A 91 1.55 -1.26 -5.16
C VAL A 91 0.47 -1.78 -6.09
N THR A 92 0.48 -1.34 -7.35
CA THR A 92 -0.43 -1.85 -8.37
C THR A 92 0.13 -3.09 -9.06
N THR A 93 -0.71 -3.82 -9.79
CA THR A 93 -0.26 -4.95 -10.64
C THR A 93 0.79 -4.51 -11.66
N ASP A 94 0.72 -3.27 -12.17
CA ASP A 94 1.69 -2.75 -13.12
C ASP A 94 3.04 -2.43 -12.47
N ASP A 95 3.00 -1.86 -11.26
CA ASP A 95 4.21 -1.64 -10.46
C ASP A 95 4.91 -2.97 -10.13
N LEU A 96 4.15 -4.00 -9.76
CA LEU A 96 4.67 -5.35 -9.53
C LEU A 96 5.27 -5.94 -10.80
N ARG A 97 4.59 -5.80 -11.95
CA ARG A 97 5.09 -6.29 -13.24
C ARG A 97 6.43 -5.62 -13.58
N ARG A 98 6.50 -4.30 -13.49
CA ARG A 98 7.73 -3.53 -13.75
C ARG A 98 8.85 -3.93 -12.79
N TYR A 99 8.56 -4.05 -11.50
CA TYR A 99 9.55 -4.51 -10.51
C TYR A 99 10.09 -5.90 -10.85
N LEU A 100 9.22 -6.88 -11.11
CA LEU A 100 9.63 -8.25 -11.39
C LEU A 100 10.44 -8.36 -12.69
N THR A 101 10.06 -7.63 -13.74
CA THR A 101 10.83 -7.57 -14.98
C THR A 101 12.23 -6.98 -14.74
N ASN A 102 12.32 -5.86 -14.01
CA ASN A 102 13.59 -5.24 -13.67
C ASN A 102 14.46 -6.15 -12.79
N TYR A 103 13.85 -6.79 -11.79
CA TYR A 103 14.50 -7.74 -10.90
C TYR A 103 15.08 -8.91 -11.68
N GLN A 104 14.32 -9.46 -12.65
CA GLN A 104 14.77 -10.55 -13.50
C GLN A 104 16.00 -10.17 -14.34
N VAL A 105 15.98 -9.00 -14.96
CA VAL A 105 17.07 -8.51 -15.82
C VAL A 105 18.32 -8.21 -14.99
N GLN A 106 18.17 -7.48 -13.88
CA GLN A 106 19.30 -7.06 -13.04
C GLN A 106 19.98 -8.25 -12.34
N ARG A 107 19.19 -9.20 -11.83
CA ARG A 107 19.70 -10.34 -11.05
C ARG A 107 19.93 -11.59 -11.90
N ARG A 108 19.62 -11.55 -13.21
CA ARG A 108 19.56 -12.73 -14.11
C ARG A 108 18.81 -13.90 -13.47
N SER A 109 17.72 -13.57 -12.78
CA SER A 109 16.96 -14.54 -11.98
C SER A 109 16.16 -15.48 -12.87
N SER A 110 16.03 -16.74 -12.44
CA SER A 110 15.25 -17.74 -13.15
C SER A 110 13.76 -17.39 -13.15
N LYS A 111 13.02 -17.88 -14.14
CA LYS A 111 11.55 -17.75 -14.20
C LYS A 111 10.87 -18.30 -12.94
N VAL A 112 11.42 -19.37 -12.36
CA VAL A 112 10.92 -19.98 -11.11
C VAL A 112 11.09 -19.03 -9.93
N THR A 113 12.23 -18.34 -9.83
CA THR A 113 12.49 -17.36 -8.78
C THR A 113 11.52 -16.17 -8.85
N ILE A 114 11.28 -15.65 -10.05
CA ILE A 114 10.34 -14.54 -10.27
C ILE A 114 8.90 -14.95 -9.93
N ASP A 115 8.50 -16.16 -10.31
CA ASP A 115 7.17 -16.69 -10.01
C ASP A 115 6.98 -16.94 -8.51
N ASN A 116 8.03 -17.36 -7.81
CA ASN A 116 8.02 -17.47 -6.35
C ASN A 116 7.84 -16.12 -5.67
N ILE A 117 8.58 -15.09 -6.09
CA ILE A 117 8.43 -13.72 -5.57
C ILE A 117 7.00 -13.22 -5.83
N ARG A 118 6.48 -13.42 -7.06
CA ARG A 118 5.12 -13.02 -7.43
C ARG A 118 4.04 -13.63 -6.52
N ARG A 119 4.15 -14.92 -6.19
CA ARG A 119 3.17 -15.60 -5.32
C ARG A 119 3.18 -15.12 -3.86
N ILE A 120 4.30 -14.56 -3.43
CA ILE A 120 4.47 -14.05 -2.06
C ILE A 120 3.95 -12.61 -1.97
N CYS A 121 4.00 -11.85 -3.06
CA CYS A 121 3.60 -10.46 -3.09
C CYS A 121 2.07 -10.32 -2.95
N PRO A 122 1.57 -9.68 -1.87
CA PRO A 122 0.15 -9.65 -1.54
C PRO A 122 -0.67 -8.62 -2.33
N VAL A 123 -0.24 -8.24 -3.54
CA VAL A 123 -0.92 -7.23 -4.38
C VAL A 123 -2.38 -7.62 -4.68
N SER A 124 -2.69 -8.93 -4.61
CA SER A 124 -4.05 -9.46 -4.68
C SER A 124 -4.68 -9.82 -3.33
N SER A 125 -3.90 -9.93 -2.25
CA SER A 125 -4.36 -10.40 -0.92
C SER A 125 -4.69 -9.30 0.07
N LEU A 126 -4.12 -8.10 -0.08
CA LEU A 126 -4.32 -6.97 0.85
C LEU A 126 -5.38 -5.96 0.39
N GLY A 127 -6.03 -6.18 -0.76
CA GLY A 127 -6.96 -5.20 -1.32
C GLY A 127 -8.27 -5.72 -1.89
N LEU A 128 -8.51 -7.03 -2.07
CA LEU A 128 -9.73 -7.46 -2.78
C LEU A 128 -10.15 -8.92 -2.50
N LYS A 129 -10.30 -9.29 -1.22
CA LYS A 129 -11.16 -10.42 -0.83
C LYS A 129 -12.58 -9.97 -0.42
N MET A 130 -13.05 -8.85 -1.00
CA MET A 130 -14.46 -8.61 -1.23
C MET A 130 -14.69 -8.64 -2.75
N ARG A 131 -15.52 -9.58 -3.21
CA ARG A 131 -15.85 -9.90 -4.60
C ARG A 131 -14.75 -10.61 -5.39
N ILE A 132 -14.84 -11.94 -5.43
CA ILE A 132 -15.30 -12.67 -6.62
C ILE A 132 -15.77 -14.04 -6.10
N SER A 133 -17.09 -14.24 -6.13
CA SER A 133 -17.68 -15.57 -6.14
C SER A 133 -17.29 -16.26 -7.44
N LEU A 134 -16.75 -17.48 -7.32
CA LEU A 134 -17.18 -18.70 -8.02
C LEU A 134 -16.36 -19.87 -7.46
#